data_AF-A0A1Y1NEY4-F1
#
_entry.id   AF-A0A1Y1NEY4-F1
#
_cell.length_a   1.000
_cell.length_b   1.000
_cell.length_c   1.000
_cell.angle_alpha   90.00
_cell.angle_beta   90.00
_cell.angle_gamma   90.00
#
_symmetry.space_group_name_H-M   'P 1'
#
loop_
_entity.id
_entity.type
_entity.pdbx_description
1 polymer ?
#
loop_
_entity_poly.entity_id
_entity_poly.type
_entity_poly.pdbx_seq_one_letter_code
_entity_poly.pdbx_strand_id
1 'polypeptide(L)'
;MSSKSSAKKASARDEASSRPPSKQSGKGVVARDDLQACQYCNRRFTDDRLIIHQEICAKTGKKNRKVYDATKHRVQGTELEPYTKKQTKSLSQRPQSTQVKKTDWRRKHEEFIGAIRAAKMAQAHVARGG
;
A
#
# COMPACT_ATOMS: atom_id res chain seq x y z
N MET A 1 -58.15 -3.51 20.10
CA MET A 1 -57.37 -3.54 18.84
C MET A 1 -57.02 -2.10 18.47
N SER A 2 -55.82 -1.65 18.79
CA SER A 2 -55.35 -0.31 18.40
C SER A 2 -53.96 -0.44 17.80
N SER A 3 -53.96 -0.64 16.49
CA SER A 3 -52.77 -0.65 15.65
C SER A 3 -52.30 0.79 15.44
N LYS A 4 -51.09 1.13 15.88
CA LYS A 4 -50.40 2.36 15.48
C LYS A 4 -49.13 2.00 14.71
N SER A 5 -49.19 2.24 13.41
CA SER A 5 -48.08 2.16 12.46
C SER A 5 -47.30 3.48 12.40
N SER A 6 -46.07 3.38 11.86
CA SER A 6 -45.23 4.46 11.30
C SER A 6 -44.35 5.25 12.30
N ALA A 7 -43.07 5.55 12.06
CA ALA A 7 -42.24 5.51 10.86
C ALA A 7 -40.76 5.33 11.22
N LYS A 8 -40.00 4.57 10.43
CA LYS A 8 -38.52 4.52 10.49
C LYS A 8 -37.97 5.78 9.80
N LYS A 9 -37.25 6.62 10.54
CA LYS A 9 -36.51 7.75 9.97
C LYS A 9 -35.10 7.28 9.59
N ALA A 10 -34.84 7.20 8.30
CA ALA A 10 -33.49 7.15 7.75
C ALA A 10 -32.93 8.58 7.66
N SER A 11 -31.68 8.80 8.05
CA SER A 11 -30.94 10.00 7.63
C SER A 11 -29.44 9.78 7.61
N ALA A 12 -28.91 9.96 6.40
CA ALA A 12 -27.61 10.50 6.03
C ALA A 12 -26.35 9.80 6.56
N ARG A 13 -25.87 8.86 5.74
CA ARG A 13 -24.43 8.75 5.44
C ARG A 13 -24.08 9.82 4.39
N ASP A 14 -22.79 10.16 4.35
CA ASP A 14 -22.09 10.99 3.36
C ASP A 14 -21.86 12.47 3.71
N GLU A 15 -20.79 12.73 4.47
CA GLU A 15 -19.95 13.91 4.27
C GLU A 15 -18.47 13.53 4.42
N ALA A 16 -17.92 13.00 3.32
CA ALA A 16 -16.50 12.69 3.18
C ALA A 16 -15.95 13.42 1.95
N SER A 17 -15.57 14.68 2.08
CA SER A 17 -14.51 15.32 1.29
C SER A 17 -14.31 16.77 1.69
N SER A 18 -13.52 16.98 2.75
CA SER A 18 -12.67 18.17 2.89
C SER A 18 -11.63 17.88 3.99
N ARG A 19 -10.74 16.94 3.69
CA ARG A 19 -9.57 16.72 4.53
C ARG A 19 -8.57 17.82 4.14
N PRO A 20 -8.31 18.84 4.99
CA PRO A 20 -7.34 19.86 4.64
C PRO A 20 -5.99 19.18 4.38
N PRO A 21 -5.23 19.60 3.35
CA PRO A 21 -3.92 19.04 3.10
C PRO A 21 -3.09 19.26 4.36
N SER A 22 -2.62 18.15 4.95
CA SER A 22 -1.62 18.18 6.00
C SER A 22 -0.39 18.85 5.40
N LYS A 23 -0.26 20.16 5.65
CA LYS A 23 0.91 20.95 5.28
C LYS A 23 2.04 20.38 6.12
N GLN A 24 2.72 19.36 5.60
CA GLN A 24 4.00 18.92 6.12
C GLN A 24 4.94 20.11 5.98
N SER A 25 4.99 20.93 7.03
CA SER A 25 5.89 22.07 7.12
C SER A 25 7.30 21.55 6.86
N GLY A 26 7.91 22.07 5.79
CA GLY A 26 9.24 21.70 5.37
C GLY A 26 10.22 21.85 6.52
N LYS A 27 11.16 20.91 6.61
CA LYS A 27 12.26 20.91 7.57
C LYS A 27 13.14 22.14 7.35
N GLY A 28 12.76 23.26 7.93
CA GLY A 28 13.69 24.34 8.23
C GLY A 28 14.60 23.87 9.34
N VAL A 29 15.85 23.55 9.01
CA VAL A 29 16.93 23.36 9.99
C VAL A 29 17.31 24.73 10.53
N VAL A 30 16.41 25.36 11.29
CA VAL A 30 16.84 26.33 12.28
C VAL A 30 17.24 25.49 13.48
N ALA A 31 18.54 25.30 13.65
CA ALA A 31 19.08 24.79 14.90
C ALA A 31 18.70 25.80 15.98
N ARG A 32 17.52 25.62 16.56
CA ARG A 32 17.17 26.23 17.83
C ARG A 32 18.14 25.59 18.82
N ASP A 33 18.97 26.43 19.43
CA ASP A 33 19.99 26.04 20.41
C ASP A 33 19.33 25.35 21.63
N ASP A 34 18.07 25.69 21.90
CA ASP A 34 17.25 25.19 23.01
C ASP A 34 16.74 23.74 22.84
N LEU A 35 17.25 22.98 21.86
CA LEU A 35 16.78 21.62 21.55
C LEU A 35 17.84 20.57 21.93
N GLN A 36 17.55 19.82 22.99
CA GLN A 36 18.36 18.71 23.48
C GLN A 36 17.96 17.37 22.84
N ALA A 37 18.92 16.46 22.67
CA ALA A 37 18.68 15.15 22.06
C ALA A 37 18.31 14.10 23.12
N CYS A 38 17.34 13.23 22.79
CA CYS A 38 16.97 12.10 23.64
C CYS A 38 18.03 10.97 23.59
N GLN A 39 18.50 10.52 24.74
CA GLN A 39 19.51 9.45 24.88
C GLN A 39 19.10 8.09 24.28
N TYR A 40 17.80 7.83 24.13
CA TYR A 40 17.28 6.53 23.66
C TYR A 40 16.92 6.50 22.17
N CYS A 41 16.63 7.65 21.56
CA CYS A 41 16.15 7.70 20.16
C CYS A 41 16.72 8.85 19.32
N ASN A 42 17.62 9.67 19.88
CA ASN A 42 18.32 10.77 19.23
C ASN A 42 17.43 11.83 18.56
N ARG A 43 16.12 11.85 18.87
CA ARG A 43 15.20 12.93 18.47
C ARG A 43 15.44 14.16 19.36
N ARG A 44 15.33 15.35 18.76
CA ARG A 44 15.57 16.64 19.44
C ARG A 44 14.26 17.24 19.96
N PHE A 45 14.25 17.70 21.22
CA PHE A 45 13.09 18.29 21.91
C PHE A 45 13.51 19.51 22.73
N THR A 46 12.57 20.40 23.04
CA THR A 46 12.76 21.43 24.08
C THR A 46 12.81 20.80 25.47
N ASP A 47 13.50 21.40 26.43
CA ASP A 47 13.72 20.82 27.77
C ASP A 47 12.43 20.37 28.46
N ASP A 48 11.39 21.21 28.43
CA ASP A 48 10.06 20.90 28.99
C ASP A 48 9.47 19.59 28.44
N ARG A 49 9.55 19.39 27.12
CA ARG A 49 9.03 18.16 26.47
C ARG A 49 10.01 16.99 26.56
N LEU A 50 11.30 17.26 26.69
CA LEU A 50 12.35 16.25 26.77
C LEU A 50 12.17 15.37 28.01
N ILE A 51 11.79 15.96 29.16
CA ILE A 51 11.56 15.23 30.42
C ILE A 51 10.48 14.14 30.21
N ILE A 52 9.30 14.55 29.74
CA ILE A 52 8.18 13.64 29.47
C ILE A 52 8.57 12.61 28.40
N HIS A 53 9.29 13.07 27.35
CA HIS A 53 9.74 12.20 26.29
C HIS A 53 10.72 11.13 26.77
N GLN A 54 11.69 11.46 27.63
CA GLN A 54 12.68 10.50 28.12
C GLN A 54 12.01 9.37 28.92
N GLU A 55 11.05 9.69 29.79
CA GLU A 55 10.31 8.67 30.55
C GLU A 55 9.55 7.70 29.64
N ILE A 56 8.85 8.22 28.63
CA ILE A 56 8.07 7.40 27.69
C ILE A 56 9.02 6.63 26.78
N CYS A 57 10.06 7.28 26.26
CA CYS A 57 11.01 6.70 25.33
C CYS A 57 11.84 5.59 25.99
N ALA A 58 12.17 5.69 27.28
CA ALA A 58 12.77 4.59 28.03
C ALA A 58 11.86 3.36 28.08
N LYS A 59 10.56 3.57 28.32
CA LYS A 59 9.55 2.49 28.44
C LYS A 59 9.15 1.87 27.09
N THR A 60 9.16 2.65 26.02
CA THR A 60 8.69 2.23 24.69
C THR A 60 9.81 1.94 23.70
N GLY A 61 10.95 2.62 23.78
CA GLY A 61 12.06 2.51 22.83
C GLY A 61 12.72 1.13 22.81
N LYS A 62 12.69 0.39 23.93
CA LYS A 62 13.23 -0.98 24.01
C LYS A 62 12.24 -2.05 23.57
N LYS A 63 10.95 -1.72 23.43
CA LYS A 63 9.90 -2.70 23.11
C LYS A 63 9.70 -2.77 21.60
N ASN A 64 10.39 -3.71 20.97
CA ASN A 64 10.10 -4.09 19.59
C ASN A 64 8.71 -4.75 19.53
N ARG A 65 7.67 -3.96 19.23
CA ARG A 65 6.32 -4.48 19.03
C ARG A 65 6.33 -5.40 17.80
N LYS A 66 5.58 -6.51 17.88
CA LYS A 66 5.37 -7.38 16.72
C LYS A 66 4.78 -6.55 15.58
N VAL A 67 5.35 -6.68 14.39
CA VAL A 67 4.77 -6.08 13.18
C VAL A 67 3.36 -6.62 13.02
N TYR A 68 2.38 -5.72 13.04
CA TYR A 68 0.98 -6.05 12.83
C TYR A 68 0.80 -6.49 11.38
N ASP A 69 0.30 -7.71 11.20
CA ASP A 69 0.02 -8.26 9.89
C ASP A 69 -1.45 -8.01 9.56
N ALA A 70 -1.69 -6.95 8.77
CA ALA A 70 -3.03 -6.55 8.36
C ALA A 70 -3.74 -7.65 7.56
N THR A 71 -3.00 -8.46 6.80
CA THR A 71 -3.58 -9.56 6.03
C THR A 71 -4.06 -10.65 6.96
N LYS A 72 -3.26 -11.04 7.97
CA LYS A 72 -3.70 -12.00 8.98
C LYS A 72 -4.95 -11.53 9.72
N HIS A 73 -4.96 -10.29 10.20
CA HIS A 73 -6.13 -9.78 10.92
C HIS A 73 -7.39 -9.65 10.07
N ARG A 74 -7.25 -9.43 8.76
CA ARG A 74 -8.39 -9.39 7.83
C ARG A 74 -8.94 -10.79 7.52
N VAL A 75 -8.06 -11.78 7.48
CA VAL A 75 -8.40 -13.14 7.06
C VAL A 75 -8.82 -14.01 8.23
N GLN A 76 -8.34 -13.75 9.44
CA GLN A 76 -8.73 -14.45 10.66
C GLN A 76 -10.26 -14.57 10.80
N GLY A 77 -10.75 -15.80 10.88
CA GLY A 77 -12.19 -16.11 11.03
C GLY A 77 -12.99 -16.09 9.73
N THR A 78 -12.35 -15.84 8.58
CA THR A 78 -13.00 -15.97 7.26
C THR A 78 -12.67 -17.31 6.62
N GLU A 79 -13.51 -17.74 5.67
CA GLU A 79 -13.27 -18.93 4.84
C GLU A 79 -11.97 -18.84 4.00
N LEU A 80 -11.35 -17.65 3.93
CA LEU A 80 -10.09 -17.39 3.23
C LEU A 80 -8.83 -17.74 4.06
N GLU A 81 -8.96 -18.12 5.33
CA GLU A 81 -7.86 -18.58 6.22
C GLU A 81 -6.96 -19.66 5.59
N PRO A 82 -7.50 -20.78 5.06
CA PRO A 82 -6.67 -21.84 4.47
C PRO A 82 -6.00 -21.44 3.14
N TYR A 83 -6.51 -20.41 2.46
CA TYR A 83 -6.02 -19.98 1.14
C TYR A 83 -4.91 -18.93 1.22
N THR A 84 -4.94 -18.07 2.25
CA THR A 84 -3.94 -17.00 2.42
C THR A 84 -2.54 -17.52 2.75
N LYS A 85 -2.43 -18.63 3.51
CA LYS A 85 -1.13 -19.27 3.83
C LYS A 85 -0.45 -19.89 2.61
N LYS A 86 -1.22 -20.27 1.59
CA LYS A 86 -0.68 -20.78 0.32
C LYS A 86 -0.09 -19.65 -0.52
N GLN A 87 -0.71 -18.46 -0.46
CA GLN A 87 -0.22 -17.26 -1.13
C GLN A 87 1.10 -16.76 -0.55
N THR A 88 1.31 -16.82 0.77
CA THR A 88 2.59 -16.38 1.37
C THR A 88 3.73 -17.37 1.17
N LYS A 89 3.45 -18.68 1.15
CA LYS A 89 4.45 -19.71 0.80
C LYS A 89 4.89 -19.64 -0.66
N SER A 90 3.97 -19.35 -1.59
CA SER A 90 4.33 -19.12 -3.00
C SER A 90 5.07 -17.80 -3.23
N LEU A 91 4.91 -16.80 -2.34
CA LEU A 91 5.75 -15.59 -2.33
C LEU A 91 7.10 -15.78 -1.64
N SER A 92 7.21 -16.68 -0.64
CA SER A 92 8.46 -16.95 0.10
C SER A 92 9.41 -17.89 -0.64
N GLN A 93 8.94 -18.64 -1.64
CA GLN A 93 9.78 -19.41 -2.57
C GLN A 93 10.14 -18.64 -3.83
N ARG A 94 9.82 -17.34 -3.89
CA ARG A 94 10.34 -16.50 -4.96
C ARG A 94 11.77 -16.13 -4.57
N PRO A 95 12.82 -16.64 -5.26
CA PRO A 95 14.15 -16.09 -5.09
C PRO A 95 14.04 -14.57 -5.30
N GLN A 96 14.82 -13.82 -4.55
CA GLN A 96 15.02 -12.38 -4.70
C GLN A 96 15.69 -12.10 -6.08
N SER A 97 15.00 -12.43 -7.17
CA SER A 97 15.21 -11.84 -8.47
C SER A 97 13.96 -11.01 -8.76
N THR A 98 14.15 -9.71 -8.60
CA THR A 98 13.23 -8.66 -8.98
C THR A 98 13.11 -8.61 -10.50
N GLN A 99 12.49 -9.63 -11.08
CA GLN A 99 11.96 -9.52 -12.43
C GLN A 99 10.45 -9.54 -12.29
N VAL A 100 9.90 -8.36 -12.00
CA VAL A 100 8.56 -8.03 -12.49
C VAL A 100 8.60 -8.45 -13.95
N LYS A 101 7.87 -9.52 -14.32
CA LYS A 101 7.73 -9.89 -15.73
C LYS A 101 7.00 -8.72 -16.38
N LYS A 102 7.75 -7.71 -16.81
CA LYS A 102 7.25 -6.59 -17.57
C LYS A 102 6.72 -7.21 -18.84
N THR A 103 5.41 -7.24 -18.97
CA THR A 103 4.81 -7.55 -20.25
C THR A 103 5.16 -6.39 -21.17
N ASP A 104 6.21 -6.55 -21.97
CA ASP A 104 6.62 -5.59 -22.99
C ASP A 104 5.55 -5.54 -24.08
N TRP A 105 4.49 -4.79 -23.79
CA TRP A 105 3.30 -4.70 -24.63
C TRP A 105 3.63 -4.20 -26.04
N ARG A 106 4.66 -3.35 -26.17
CA ARG A 106 5.19 -2.89 -27.46
C ARG A 106 5.75 -4.05 -28.29
N ARG A 107 6.58 -4.90 -27.67
CA ARG A 107 7.14 -6.09 -28.33
C ARG A 107 6.04 -7.05 -28.79
N LYS A 108 5.04 -7.30 -27.93
CA LYS A 108 3.88 -8.14 -28.30
C LYS A 108 3.05 -7.53 -29.43
N HIS A 109 2.92 -6.21 -29.46
CA HIS A 109 2.18 -5.50 -30.51
C HIS A 109 2.92 -5.50 -31.85
N GLU A 110 4.23 -5.28 -31.83
CA GLU A 110 5.09 -5.36 -33.01
C GLU A 110 5.10 -6.76 -33.60
N GLU A 111 5.17 -7.80 -32.75
CA GLU A 111 5.07 -9.20 -33.16
C GLU A 111 3.71 -9.50 -33.80
N PHE A 112 2.61 -9.00 -33.22
CA PHE A 112 1.26 -9.14 -33.78
C PHE A 112 1.11 -8.42 -35.13
N ILE A 113 1.58 -7.17 -35.25
CA ILE A 113 1.55 -6.42 -36.51
C ILE A 113 2.43 -7.11 -37.56
N GLY A 114 3.62 -7.58 -37.16
CA GLY A 114 4.54 -8.31 -38.02
C GLY A 114 3.89 -9.57 -38.60
N ALA A 115 3.22 -10.37 -37.76
CA ALA A 115 2.48 -11.54 -38.18
C ALA A 115 1.37 -11.20 -39.19
N ILE A 116 0.61 -10.12 -38.96
CA ILE A 116 -0.41 -9.66 -39.91
C ILE A 116 0.21 -9.26 -41.26
N ARG A 117 1.31 -8.52 -41.26
CA ARG A 117 1.99 -8.11 -42.50
C ARG A 117 2.56 -9.32 -43.25
N ALA A 118 3.19 -10.25 -42.54
CA ALA A 118 3.72 -11.48 -43.12
C ALA A 118 2.61 -12.33 -43.74
N ALA A 119 1.48 -12.49 -43.04
CA ALA A 119 0.33 -13.21 -43.56
C ALA A 119 -0.22 -12.58 -44.86
N LYS A 120 -0.34 -11.25 -44.91
CA LYS A 120 -0.76 -10.53 -46.12
C LYS A 120 0.23 -10.70 -47.27
N MET A 121 1.54 -10.67 -47.00
CA MET A 121 2.57 -10.89 -48.02
C MET A 121 2.53 -12.33 -48.55
N ALA A 122 2.40 -13.33 -47.68
CA ALA A 122 2.27 -14.73 -48.07
C ALA A 122 1.01 -14.96 -48.91
N GLN A 123 -0.11 -14.35 -48.52
CA GLN A 123 -1.35 -14.45 -49.28
C GLN A 123 -1.23 -13.78 -50.67
N ALA A 124 -0.57 -12.63 -50.76
CA ALA A 124 -0.29 -11.97 -52.03
C ALA A 124 0.66 -12.79 -52.91
N HIS A 125 1.65 -13.46 -52.32
CA HIS A 125 2.58 -14.34 -53.04
C HIS A 125 1.86 -15.55 -53.65
N VAL A 126 1.00 -16.21 -52.86
CA VAL A 126 0.14 -17.30 -53.35
C VAL A 126 -0.81 -16.83 -54.44
N ALA A 127 -1.42 -15.64 -54.28
CA ALA A 127 -2.30 -15.08 -55.30
C ALA A 127 -1.59 -14.74 -56.62
N ARG A 128 -0.27 -14.48 -56.60
CA ARG A 128 0.54 -14.22 -57.81
C ARG A 128 1.09 -15.49 -58.47
N GLY A 129 0.71 -16.68 -57.98
CA GLY A 129 1.06 -17.95 -58.60
C GLY A 129 2.21 -18.72 -57.97
N GLY A 130 2.71 -18.28 -56.81
CA GLY A 130 3.74 -18.98 -56.04
C GLY A 130 5.18 -18.70 -56.47
#